data_AF-A0A7T5RWB7-F1
#
_entry.id   AF-A0A7T5RWB7-F1
#
_cell.length_a   1.000
_cell.length_b   1.000
_cell.length_c   1.000
_cell.angle_alpha   90.00
_cell.angle_beta   90.00
_cell.angle_gamma   90.00
#
_symmetry.space_group_name_H-M   'P 1'
#
loop_
_entity.id
_entity.type
_entity.pdbx_description
1 polymer ?
#
loop_
_entity_poly.entity_id
_entity_poly.type
_entity_poly.pdbx_seq_one_letter_code
_entity_poly.pdbx_strand_id
1 'polypeptide(L)'
;MNTLNTIGQQFADALAAATTQNDIAAVARNSGQKVHVTGAGRTLTFAYEQLRNAAEYTEEHLLLQRAVQRFYRRVFLSRDIKLVGASGEDLIIELTLAGYLENDSVLTSTISEVNALATKYYAAHAQYAKEAWTLNVLAVEVERLLNMDLKRDVFTQFAYDYFLETIDQTKLFGKPVADFELSLFVAVHRALLKSDSATIRTALLHRYQQEPGTGAYSQTNEMIDRILDSSTTDMVFRLVGKRGAPLRILWRLIDEHENATTLLRSREQFLSAYESQIETEYSQINSRINKGIIKSVIFLIITKVLIGVSIEVPYDYMVHGAILWLPLAINLLFPPIYMILLRFTLRLPGSANTTALSDTVDNLLYGENRVASANYRAKRGFGLAFNVAYALFFILVFGGAALWLLTLGFSLLHLFIFFIFLSTASFLGFRLSRQIRELEVVEGQEDGITIVRDFLYIPFVVVGRWLSEKYSRINIVAMILDMVIELPLKTILHLIRQWGMFITSKKDEL
;
A
#
# COMPACT_ATOMS: atom_id res chain seq x y z
N MET A 1 -22.56 29.74 -4.53
CA MET A 1 -21.33 30.55 -4.75
C MET A 1 -20.45 29.79 -5.73
N ASN A 2 -19.86 30.47 -6.72
CA ASN A 2 -19.03 29.81 -7.75
C ASN A 2 -17.53 29.97 -7.49
N THR A 3 -17.14 30.62 -6.41
CA THR A 3 -15.75 30.92 -6.06
C THR A 3 -15.28 30.00 -4.94
N LEU A 4 -14.00 29.63 -4.97
CA LEU A 4 -13.36 28.86 -3.89
C LEU A 4 -13.49 29.59 -2.54
N ASN A 5 -13.66 28.82 -1.48
CA ASN A 5 -13.52 29.33 -0.11
C ASN A 5 -12.02 29.53 0.23
N THR A 6 -11.72 30.02 1.44
CA THR A 6 -10.33 30.33 1.83
C THR A 6 -9.39 29.13 1.73
N ILE A 7 -9.84 27.95 2.15
CA ILE A 7 -9.03 26.72 2.14
C ILE A 7 -8.84 26.23 0.69
N GLY A 8 -9.91 26.25 -0.11
CA GLY A 8 -9.86 25.93 -1.53
C GLY A 8 -8.94 26.86 -2.32
N GLN A 9 -8.94 28.15 -2.00
CA GLN A 9 -8.07 29.15 -2.63
C GLN A 9 -6.59 28.90 -2.26
N GLN A 10 -6.29 28.73 -0.96
CA GLN A 10 -4.95 28.37 -0.49
C GLN A 10 -4.43 27.10 -1.16
N PHE A 11 -5.30 26.09 -1.29
CA PHE A 11 -4.95 24.84 -1.94
C PHE A 11 -4.64 25.03 -3.42
N ALA A 12 -5.50 25.72 -4.17
CA ALA A 12 -5.28 25.99 -5.58
C ALA A 12 -4.00 26.80 -5.83
N ASP A 13 -3.70 27.79 -4.98
CA ASP A 13 -2.50 28.61 -5.09
C ASP A 13 -1.22 27.82 -4.75
N ALA A 14 -1.26 26.98 -3.71
CA ALA A 14 -0.14 26.09 -3.39
C ALA A 14 0.10 25.06 -4.50
N LEU A 15 -0.96 24.55 -5.12
CA LEU A 15 -0.86 23.60 -6.23
C LEU A 15 -0.27 24.26 -7.49
N ALA A 16 -0.64 25.52 -7.75
CA ALA A 16 -0.05 26.32 -8.83
C ALA A 16 1.44 26.56 -8.60
N ALA A 17 1.84 26.94 -7.38
CA ALA A 17 3.24 27.12 -7.01
C ALA A 17 4.06 25.82 -7.18
N ALA A 18 3.53 24.69 -6.72
CA ALA A 18 4.16 23.37 -6.88
C ALA A 18 4.33 22.99 -8.37
N THR A 19 3.33 23.28 -9.20
CA THR A 19 3.39 23.01 -10.65
C THR A 19 4.47 23.86 -11.32
N THR A 20 4.50 25.17 -11.03
CA THR A 20 5.55 26.08 -11.55
C THR A 20 6.95 25.65 -11.12
N GLN A 21 7.11 25.19 -9.87
CA GLN A 21 8.41 24.73 -9.39
C GLN A 21 8.84 23.42 -10.06
N ASN A 22 7.91 22.50 -10.32
CA ASN A 22 8.17 21.30 -11.12
C ASN A 22 8.59 21.66 -12.55
N ASP A 23 7.93 22.63 -13.19
CA ASP A 23 8.26 23.09 -14.55
C ASP A 23 9.67 23.70 -14.60
N ILE A 24 10.03 24.53 -13.62
CA ILE A 24 11.38 25.10 -13.49
C ILE A 24 12.41 24.00 -13.32
N ALA A 25 12.15 23.01 -12.46
CA ALA A 25 13.03 21.87 -12.25
C ALA A 25 13.18 21.02 -13.52
N ALA A 26 12.09 20.82 -14.28
CA ALA A 26 12.12 20.11 -15.55
C ALA A 26 12.95 20.84 -16.61
N VAL A 27 12.82 22.17 -16.72
CA VAL A 27 13.65 23.00 -17.61
C VAL A 27 15.12 22.92 -17.22
N ALA A 28 15.44 23.02 -15.93
CA ALA A 28 16.81 22.87 -15.44
C ALA A 28 17.39 21.49 -15.79
N ARG A 29 16.61 20.41 -15.60
CA ARG A 29 16.98 19.03 -15.99
C ARG A 29 17.24 18.89 -17.49
N ASN A 30 16.53 19.62 -18.35
CA ASN A 30 16.75 19.56 -19.79
C ASN A 30 18.04 20.25 -20.26
N SER A 31 18.58 21.18 -19.48
CA SER A 31 19.80 21.92 -19.81
C SER A 31 21.11 21.26 -19.37
N GLY A 32 21.05 20.30 -18.44
CA GLY A 32 22.23 19.66 -17.87
C GLY A 32 22.69 18.40 -18.60
N GLN A 33 23.93 17.97 -18.33
CA GLN A 33 24.45 16.70 -18.85
C GLN A 33 23.70 15.52 -18.23
N LYS A 34 23.14 14.67 -19.08
CA LYS A 34 22.30 13.53 -18.69
C LYS A 34 23.06 12.22 -18.77
N VAL A 35 22.62 11.25 -17.96
CA VAL A 35 23.18 9.91 -17.91
C VAL A 35 22.53 9.05 -18.98
N HIS A 36 23.34 8.55 -19.91
CA HIS A 36 22.89 7.64 -20.95
C HIS A 36 23.19 6.20 -20.56
N VAL A 37 22.15 5.38 -20.46
CA VAL A 37 22.25 3.95 -20.16
C VAL A 37 22.18 3.14 -21.43
N THR A 38 23.19 2.32 -21.68
CA THR A 38 23.19 1.39 -22.83
C THR A 38 22.12 0.32 -22.64
N GLY A 39 21.36 0.01 -23.69
CA GLY A 39 20.18 -0.87 -23.62
C GLY A 39 20.46 -2.36 -23.41
N ALA A 40 21.72 -2.77 -23.20
CA ALA A 40 22.08 -4.17 -23.04
C ALA A 40 21.38 -4.79 -21.82
N GLY A 41 20.55 -5.81 -22.05
CA GLY A 41 19.85 -6.53 -20.98
C GLY A 41 18.58 -5.85 -20.43
N ARG A 42 18.13 -4.73 -21.03
CA ARG A 42 16.91 -4.02 -20.62
C ARG A 42 15.68 -4.92 -20.65
N THR A 43 15.47 -5.67 -21.74
CA THR A 43 14.30 -6.56 -21.88
C THR A 43 14.25 -7.63 -20.80
N LEU A 44 15.39 -8.22 -20.47
CA LEU A 44 15.48 -9.29 -19.47
C LEU A 44 15.28 -8.74 -18.05
N THR A 45 15.88 -7.59 -17.75
CA THR A 45 15.73 -6.91 -16.45
C THR A 45 14.29 -6.46 -16.22
N PHE A 46 13.68 -5.84 -17.24
CA PHE A 46 12.28 -5.44 -17.20
C PHE A 46 11.35 -6.63 -17.00
N ALA A 47 11.55 -7.73 -17.74
CA ALA A 47 10.72 -8.94 -17.58
C ALA A 47 10.83 -9.53 -16.17
N TYR A 48 12.04 -9.58 -15.61
CA TYR A 48 12.26 -10.00 -14.23
C TYR A 48 11.54 -9.07 -13.25
N GLU A 49 11.64 -7.76 -13.43
CA GLU A 49 11.03 -6.81 -12.51
C GLU A 49 9.50 -6.84 -12.55
N GLN A 50 8.90 -7.10 -13.71
CA GLN A 50 7.45 -7.32 -13.80
C GLN A 50 6.99 -8.58 -13.08
N LEU A 51 7.78 -9.67 -13.13
CA LEU A 51 7.51 -10.87 -12.35
C LEU A 51 7.62 -10.60 -10.85
N ARG A 52 8.63 -9.81 -10.44
CA ARG A 52 8.85 -9.38 -9.06
C ARG A 52 7.69 -8.55 -8.53
N ASN A 53 7.33 -7.48 -9.24
CA ASN A 53 6.24 -6.57 -8.89
C ASN A 53 4.89 -7.32 -8.78
N ALA A 54 4.68 -8.36 -9.60
CA ALA A 54 3.48 -9.19 -9.53
C ALA A 54 3.45 -10.10 -8.27
N ALA A 55 4.60 -10.45 -7.71
CA ALA A 55 4.73 -11.29 -6.52
C ALA A 55 4.70 -10.48 -5.21
N GLU A 56 5.20 -9.24 -5.22
CA GLU A 56 5.12 -8.35 -4.06
C GLU A 56 3.74 -7.71 -3.93
N TYR A 57 3.13 -7.77 -2.74
CA TYR A 57 1.92 -7.01 -2.44
C TYR A 57 2.32 -5.60 -1.96
N THR A 58 2.76 -4.76 -2.90
CA THR A 58 3.20 -3.38 -2.66
C THR A 58 2.40 -2.43 -3.55
N GLU A 59 2.12 -1.21 -3.08
CA GLU A 59 1.50 -0.17 -3.91
C GLU A 59 2.45 0.25 -5.04
N GLU A 60 1.91 0.52 -6.23
CA GLU A 60 2.71 0.79 -7.44
C GLU A 60 3.67 1.97 -7.27
N HIS A 61 3.21 3.05 -6.61
CA HIS A 61 4.04 4.22 -6.32
C HIS A 61 5.19 3.96 -5.34
N LEU A 62 5.24 2.79 -4.67
CA LEU A 62 6.33 2.43 -3.77
C LEU A 62 7.37 1.51 -4.44
N LEU A 63 7.16 1.11 -5.70
CA LEU A 63 8.04 0.15 -6.37
C LEU A 63 9.45 0.70 -6.61
N LEU A 64 9.56 1.97 -7.04
CA LEU A 64 10.84 2.67 -7.19
C LEU A 64 11.60 2.71 -5.84
N GLN A 65 10.93 3.15 -4.77
CA GLN A 65 11.47 3.15 -3.41
C GLN A 65 12.00 1.77 -3.00
N ARG A 66 11.25 0.70 -3.27
CA ARG A 66 11.66 -0.68 -2.95
C ARG A 66 12.86 -1.13 -3.76
N ALA A 67 12.92 -0.79 -5.05
CA ALA A 67 14.07 -1.10 -5.89
C ALA A 67 15.35 -0.44 -5.35
N VAL A 68 15.27 0.85 -4.98
CA VAL A 68 16.37 1.58 -4.34
C VAL A 68 16.78 0.93 -3.00
N GLN A 69 15.80 0.54 -2.18
CA GLN A 69 16.05 -0.13 -0.90
C GLN A 69 16.80 -1.47 -1.11
N ARG A 70 16.39 -2.29 -2.10
CA ARG A 70 17.04 -3.56 -2.42
C ARG A 70 18.47 -3.35 -2.92
N PHE A 71 18.66 -2.37 -3.80
CA PHE A 71 19.99 -1.99 -4.30
C PHE A 71 20.94 -1.64 -3.15
N TYR A 72 20.56 -0.69 -2.29
CA TYR A 72 21.43 -0.27 -1.19
C TYR A 72 21.58 -1.31 -0.09
N ARG A 73 20.59 -2.17 0.16
CA ARG A 73 20.76 -3.31 1.06
C ARG A 73 21.92 -4.18 0.60
N ARG A 74 21.97 -4.50 -0.71
CA ARG A 74 23.06 -5.29 -1.30
C ARG A 74 24.39 -4.56 -1.24
N VAL A 75 24.42 -3.27 -1.58
CA VAL A 75 25.65 -2.47 -1.54
C VAL A 75 26.20 -2.35 -0.10
N PHE A 76 25.35 -2.20 0.91
CA PHE A 76 25.77 -2.09 2.31
C PHE A 76 26.42 -3.39 2.83
N LEU A 77 26.09 -4.55 2.25
CA LEU A 77 26.75 -5.82 2.58
C LEU A 77 28.23 -5.86 2.17
N SER A 78 28.66 -5.04 1.19
CA SER A 78 30.08 -4.95 0.81
C SER A 78 30.96 -4.43 1.94
N ARG A 79 30.37 -3.69 2.90
CA ARG A 79 31.05 -3.00 4.00
C ARG A 79 32.15 -2.02 3.54
N ASP A 80 32.08 -1.55 2.30
CA ASP A 80 33.05 -0.60 1.73
C ASP A 80 32.40 0.76 1.48
N ILE A 81 32.79 1.76 2.27
CA ILE A 81 32.26 3.13 2.17
C ILE A 81 32.62 3.80 0.84
N LYS A 82 33.77 3.46 0.24
CA LYS A 82 34.17 4.04 -1.06
C LYS A 82 33.28 3.50 -2.17
N LEU A 83 32.98 2.21 -2.13
CA LEU A 83 32.06 1.56 -3.06
C LEU A 83 30.64 2.13 -2.90
N VAL A 84 30.17 2.29 -1.65
CA VAL A 84 28.88 2.94 -1.37
C VAL A 84 28.83 4.35 -1.96
N GLY A 85 29.86 5.16 -1.71
CA GLY A 85 29.96 6.54 -2.19
C GLY A 85 30.16 6.70 -3.70
N ALA A 86 30.34 5.61 -4.44
CA ALA A 86 30.44 5.60 -5.90
C ALA A 86 29.27 4.84 -6.57
N SER A 87 28.31 4.33 -5.79
CA SER A 87 27.27 3.41 -6.29
C SER A 87 26.08 4.08 -6.98
N GLY A 88 26.01 5.41 -6.99
CA GLY A 88 24.89 6.16 -7.56
C GLY A 88 24.70 5.90 -9.06
N GLU A 89 25.77 5.81 -9.84
CA GLU A 89 25.67 5.51 -11.27
C GLU A 89 25.10 4.10 -11.52
N ASP A 90 25.59 3.10 -10.77
CA ASP A 90 25.07 1.74 -10.84
C ASP A 90 23.58 1.67 -10.47
N LEU A 91 23.15 2.48 -9.49
CA LEU A 91 21.73 2.59 -9.13
C LEU A 91 20.91 3.13 -10.31
N ILE A 92 21.31 4.24 -10.92
CA ILE A 92 20.57 4.84 -12.04
C ILE A 92 20.49 3.86 -13.21
N ILE A 93 21.58 3.16 -13.52
CA ILE A 93 21.60 2.14 -14.56
C ILE A 93 20.59 1.03 -14.25
N GLU A 94 20.60 0.50 -13.03
CA GLU A 94 19.70 -0.59 -12.63
C GLU A 94 18.23 -0.16 -12.70
N LEU A 95 17.90 1.04 -12.20
CA LEU A 95 16.54 1.59 -12.26
C LEU A 95 16.07 1.86 -13.69
N THR A 96 16.95 2.31 -14.57
CA THR A 96 16.65 2.55 -15.99
C THR A 96 16.42 1.24 -16.74
N LEU A 97 17.22 0.21 -16.48
CA LEU A 97 17.06 -1.12 -17.10
C LEU A 97 15.81 -1.85 -16.60
N ALA A 98 15.46 -1.66 -15.32
CA ALA A 98 14.23 -2.17 -14.74
C ALA A 98 12.97 -1.43 -15.23
N GLY A 99 13.14 -0.27 -15.88
CA GLY A 99 12.04 0.53 -16.42
C GLY A 99 11.39 1.49 -15.43
N TYR A 100 12.02 1.75 -14.28
CA TYR A 100 11.55 2.76 -13.33
C TYR A 100 11.93 4.19 -13.73
N LEU A 101 13.01 4.35 -14.49
CA LEU A 101 13.46 5.63 -15.01
C LEU A 101 13.52 5.57 -16.54
N GLU A 102 13.19 6.69 -17.18
CA GLU A 102 13.42 6.86 -18.60
C GLU A 102 14.93 7.04 -18.87
N ASN A 103 15.39 6.59 -20.04
CA ASN A 103 16.78 6.84 -20.41
C ASN A 103 16.99 8.34 -20.65
N ASP A 104 18.18 8.86 -20.38
CA ASP A 104 18.48 10.28 -20.55
C ASP A 104 17.52 11.20 -19.76
N SER A 105 17.11 10.78 -18.57
CA SER A 105 16.21 11.55 -17.67
C SER A 105 16.92 12.13 -16.44
N VAL A 106 18.01 11.51 -15.99
CA VAL A 106 18.74 11.88 -14.76
C VAL A 106 20.01 12.67 -15.09
N LEU A 107 20.27 13.74 -14.33
CA LEU A 107 21.48 14.55 -14.45
C LEU A 107 22.69 13.89 -13.76
N THR A 108 23.89 14.12 -14.28
CA THR A 108 25.14 13.68 -13.63
C THR A 108 25.32 14.31 -12.24
N SER A 109 24.82 15.53 -12.01
CA SER A 109 24.85 16.16 -10.68
C SER A 109 24.00 15.40 -9.66
N THR A 110 22.85 14.86 -10.07
CA THR A 110 21.99 14.05 -9.21
C THR A 110 22.68 12.77 -8.76
N ILE A 111 23.57 12.17 -9.57
CA ILE A 111 24.40 11.03 -9.14
C ILE A 111 25.28 11.43 -7.94
N SER A 112 25.89 12.61 -7.98
CA SER A 112 26.74 13.09 -6.88
C SER A 112 25.94 13.31 -5.59
N GLU A 113 24.72 13.82 -5.69
CA GLU A 113 23.82 13.97 -4.55
C GLU A 113 23.40 12.61 -3.97
N VAL A 114 23.05 11.66 -4.82
CA VAL A 114 22.73 10.27 -4.44
C VAL A 114 23.92 9.61 -3.72
N ASN A 115 25.14 9.80 -4.24
CA ASN A 115 26.37 9.29 -3.62
C ASN A 115 26.62 9.87 -2.21
N ALA A 116 26.37 11.17 -2.05
CA ALA A 116 26.49 11.85 -0.75
C ALA A 116 25.47 11.31 0.26
N LEU A 117 24.20 11.17 -0.16
CA LEU A 117 23.15 10.56 0.67
C LEU A 117 23.50 9.12 1.07
N ALA A 118 23.93 8.30 0.11
CA ALA A 118 24.30 6.91 0.35
C ALA A 118 25.40 6.79 1.41
N THR A 119 26.45 7.61 1.31
CA THR A 119 27.55 7.65 2.27
C THR A 119 27.07 8.05 3.67
N LYS A 120 26.24 9.10 3.76
CA LYS A 120 25.67 9.60 5.01
C LYS A 120 24.84 8.53 5.73
N TYR A 121 23.91 7.90 5.01
CA TYR A 121 23.04 6.89 5.59
C TYR A 121 23.73 5.55 5.83
N TYR A 122 24.82 5.24 5.12
CA TYR A 122 25.68 4.11 5.43
C TYR A 122 26.40 4.28 6.77
N ALA A 123 26.95 5.46 7.03
CA ALA A 123 27.54 5.77 8.34
C ALA A 123 26.49 5.66 9.47
N ALA A 124 25.29 6.17 9.23
CA ALA A 124 24.16 6.02 10.15
C ALA A 124 23.80 4.54 10.37
N HIS A 125 23.81 3.73 9.32
CA HIS A 125 23.50 2.31 9.39
C HIS A 125 24.51 1.55 10.25
N ALA A 126 25.80 1.87 10.11
CA ALA A 126 26.86 1.32 10.96
C ALA A 126 26.69 1.72 12.43
N GLN A 127 26.20 2.94 12.71
CA GLN A 127 26.00 3.44 14.08
C GLN A 127 24.77 2.84 14.78
N TYR A 128 23.61 2.85 14.11
CA TYR A 128 22.33 2.52 14.75
C TYR A 128 21.86 1.09 14.53
N ALA A 129 22.37 0.40 13.49
CA ALA A 129 21.98 -0.95 13.08
C ALA A 129 20.46 -1.17 12.90
N LYS A 130 19.69 -0.09 12.67
CA LYS A 130 18.24 -0.13 12.42
C LYS A 130 17.95 0.30 10.99
N GLU A 131 17.70 -0.67 10.09
CA GLU A 131 17.37 -0.40 8.67
C GLU A 131 16.24 0.62 8.52
N ALA A 132 15.24 0.55 9.41
CA ALA A 132 14.10 1.44 9.47
C ALA A 132 14.52 2.93 9.56
N TRP A 133 15.58 3.22 10.30
CA TRP A 133 16.07 4.58 10.54
C TRP A 133 17.14 5.01 9.53
N THR A 134 17.57 4.12 8.64
CA THR A 134 18.73 4.39 7.79
C THR A 134 18.43 4.04 6.35
N LEU A 135 18.59 2.78 5.96
CA LEU A 135 18.36 2.28 4.59
C LEU A 135 16.96 2.66 4.06
N ASN A 136 15.93 2.54 4.89
CA ASN A 136 14.57 2.86 4.48
C ASN A 136 14.39 4.37 4.23
N VAL A 137 15.03 5.21 5.03
CA VAL A 137 14.99 6.67 4.87
C VAL A 137 15.79 7.07 3.63
N LEU A 138 16.98 6.50 3.44
CA LEU A 138 17.81 6.67 2.23
C LEU A 138 17.02 6.38 0.96
N ALA A 139 16.27 5.27 0.93
CA ALA A 139 15.50 4.88 -0.24
C ALA A 139 14.44 5.93 -0.63
N VAL A 140 13.75 6.51 0.36
CA VAL A 140 12.77 7.59 0.15
C VAL A 140 13.46 8.88 -0.30
N GLU A 141 14.60 9.23 0.31
CA GLU A 141 15.33 10.46 -0.07
C GLU A 141 15.83 10.38 -1.52
N VAL A 142 16.38 9.23 -1.90
CA VAL A 142 16.83 8.99 -3.28
C VAL A 142 15.66 8.98 -4.24
N GLU A 143 14.54 8.34 -3.89
CA GLU A 143 13.31 8.41 -4.69
C GLU A 143 12.86 9.88 -4.90
N ARG A 144 12.84 10.71 -3.85
CA ARG A 144 12.47 12.12 -3.94
C ARG A 144 13.42 12.94 -4.81
N LEU A 145 14.72 12.64 -4.79
CA LEU A 145 15.68 13.28 -5.69
C LEU A 145 15.42 12.92 -7.15
N LEU A 146 15.09 11.66 -7.42
CA LEU A 146 14.83 11.16 -8.78
C LEU A 146 13.46 11.59 -9.30
N ASN A 147 12.45 11.57 -8.45
CA ASN A 147 11.08 11.93 -8.76
C ASN A 147 10.55 12.95 -7.74
N MET A 148 10.47 14.21 -8.18
CA MET A 148 9.99 15.31 -7.33
C MET A 148 8.48 15.45 -7.51
N ASP A 149 7.72 15.00 -6.52
CA ASP A 149 6.26 15.10 -6.50
C ASP A 149 5.79 16.12 -5.46
N LEU A 150 5.89 17.41 -5.83
CA LEU A 150 5.44 18.52 -4.97
C LEU A 150 3.91 18.56 -4.82
N LYS A 151 3.15 18.03 -5.78
CA LYS A 151 1.68 17.99 -5.70
C LYS A 151 1.23 17.16 -4.51
N ARG A 152 1.90 16.03 -4.26
CA ARG A 152 1.63 15.17 -3.11
C ARG A 152 1.87 15.85 -1.78
N ASP A 153 2.95 16.62 -1.65
CA ASP A 153 3.25 17.36 -0.43
C ASP A 153 2.19 18.44 -0.16
N VAL A 154 1.76 19.17 -1.19
CA VAL A 154 0.67 20.17 -1.10
C VAL A 154 -0.65 19.52 -0.71
N PHE A 155 -1.03 18.41 -1.35
CA PHE A 155 -2.25 17.69 -1.02
C PHE A 155 -2.23 17.14 0.40
N THR A 156 -1.09 16.60 0.85
CA THR A 156 -0.93 16.09 2.21
C THR A 156 -1.21 17.18 3.24
N GLN A 157 -0.62 18.36 3.05
CA GLN A 157 -0.79 19.49 3.95
C GLN A 157 -2.24 19.97 3.97
N PHE A 158 -2.86 20.13 2.79
CA PHE A 158 -4.28 20.49 2.66
C PHE A 158 -5.20 19.51 3.40
N ALA A 159 -5.01 18.21 3.20
CA ALA A 159 -5.82 17.19 3.85
C ALA A 159 -5.59 17.17 5.38
N TYR A 160 -4.34 17.38 5.81
CA TYR A 160 -3.99 17.52 7.22
C TYR A 160 -4.74 18.69 7.86
N ASP A 161 -4.69 19.87 7.25
CA ASP A 161 -5.35 21.08 7.77
C ASP A 161 -6.87 20.90 7.81
N TYR A 162 -7.46 20.33 6.76
CA TYR A 162 -8.90 20.00 6.74
C TYR A 162 -9.31 19.09 7.91
N PHE A 163 -8.56 18.02 8.17
CA PHE A 163 -8.89 17.12 9.28
C PHE A 163 -8.58 17.71 10.65
N LEU A 164 -7.57 18.57 10.75
CA LEU A 164 -7.23 19.27 11.99
C LEU A 164 -8.37 20.21 12.40
N GLU A 165 -9.00 20.89 11.43
CA GLU A 165 -10.14 21.77 11.68
C GLU A 165 -11.46 21.01 11.93
N THR A 166 -11.66 19.86 11.30
CA THR A 166 -12.95 19.14 11.35
C THR A 166 -13.04 18.06 12.43
N ILE A 167 -11.90 17.59 12.96
CA ILE A 167 -11.85 16.58 14.02
C ILE A 167 -11.71 17.25 15.39
N ASP A 168 -12.75 17.14 16.21
CA ASP A 168 -12.70 17.52 17.61
C ASP A 168 -12.07 16.39 18.46
N GLN A 169 -10.81 16.57 18.83
CA GLN A 169 -10.07 15.61 19.65
C GLN A 169 -10.70 15.37 21.04
N THR A 170 -11.33 16.39 21.63
CA THR A 170 -11.91 16.27 22.98
C THR A 170 -13.16 15.41 22.96
N LYS A 171 -13.99 15.54 21.92
CA LYS A 171 -15.13 14.65 21.69
C LYS A 171 -14.68 13.23 21.33
N LEU A 172 -13.56 13.09 20.62
CA LEU A 172 -13.05 11.80 20.18
C LEU A 172 -12.46 10.97 21.33
N PHE A 173 -11.63 11.58 22.18
CA PHE A 173 -10.88 10.88 23.23
C PHE A 173 -11.40 11.13 24.65
N GLY A 174 -12.35 12.06 24.82
CA GLY A 174 -12.81 12.53 26.13
C GLY A 174 -11.80 13.44 26.86
N LYS A 175 -10.58 13.57 26.34
CA LYS A 175 -9.51 14.42 26.84
C LYS A 175 -8.57 14.84 25.70
N PRO A 176 -7.87 15.97 25.81
CA PRO A 176 -6.78 16.30 24.90
C PRO A 176 -5.70 15.21 24.89
N VAL A 177 -5.18 14.89 23.71
CA VAL A 177 -4.11 13.91 23.53
C VAL A 177 -2.88 14.63 22.99
N ALA A 178 -1.74 14.51 23.68
CA ALA A 178 -0.52 15.26 23.38
C ALA A 178 -0.03 15.05 21.93
N ASP A 179 -0.03 13.81 21.44
CA ASP A 179 0.49 13.47 20.12
C ASP A 179 -0.58 13.45 19.01
N PHE A 180 -1.74 14.10 19.23
CA PHE A 180 -2.86 14.04 18.29
C PHE A 180 -2.49 14.53 16.88
N GLU A 181 -1.80 15.67 16.79
CA GLU A 181 -1.37 16.27 15.53
C GLU A 181 -0.43 15.35 14.74
N LEU A 182 0.55 14.74 15.40
CA LEU A 182 1.43 13.77 14.74
C LEU A 182 0.68 12.51 14.33
N SER A 183 -0.19 11.99 15.20
CA SER A 183 -1.07 10.86 14.87
C SER A 183 -1.96 11.16 13.67
N LEU A 184 -2.44 12.41 13.55
CA LEU A 184 -3.24 12.85 12.42
C LEU A 184 -2.41 12.94 11.14
N PHE A 185 -1.21 13.50 11.20
CA PHE A 185 -0.29 13.55 10.06
C PHE A 185 0.02 12.14 9.54
N VAL A 186 0.36 11.21 10.44
CA VAL A 186 0.58 9.79 10.10
C VAL A 186 -0.70 9.16 9.52
N ALA A 187 -1.86 9.45 10.09
CA ALA A 187 -3.14 8.93 9.62
C ALA A 187 -3.50 9.41 8.21
N VAL A 188 -3.27 10.67 7.88
CA VAL A 188 -3.50 11.25 6.54
C VAL A 188 -2.64 10.54 5.50
N HIS A 189 -1.34 10.42 5.74
CA HIS A 189 -0.42 9.69 4.88
C HIS A 189 -0.84 8.23 4.65
N ARG A 190 -1.18 7.51 5.73
CA ARG A 190 -1.58 6.08 5.63
C ARG A 190 -2.92 5.90 4.95
N ALA A 191 -3.91 6.74 5.27
CA ALA A 191 -5.29 6.55 4.86
C ALA A 191 -5.56 7.05 3.44
N LEU A 192 -5.00 8.21 3.08
CA LEU A 192 -5.28 8.86 1.80
C LEU A 192 -4.26 8.49 0.73
N LEU A 193 -2.97 8.56 1.07
CA LEU A 193 -1.86 8.40 0.12
C LEU A 193 -1.22 7.02 0.11
N LYS A 194 -1.70 6.12 0.99
CA LYS A 194 -1.14 4.77 1.22
C LYS A 194 0.39 4.80 1.37
N SER A 195 0.92 5.87 1.99
CA SER A 195 2.35 6.01 2.26
C SER A 195 2.80 4.94 3.24
N ASP A 196 4.00 4.38 3.02
CA ASP A 196 4.57 3.41 3.94
C ASP A 196 5.25 4.08 5.14
N SER A 197 5.63 3.30 6.14
CA SER A 197 6.27 3.84 7.35
C SER A 197 7.60 4.54 7.06
N ALA A 198 8.27 4.21 5.96
CA ALA A 198 9.52 4.87 5.58
C ALA A 198 9.22 6.27 5.03
N THR A 199 8.27 6.40 4.09
CA THR A 199 7.83 7.71 3.57
C THR A 199 7.41 8.65 4.70
N ILE A 200 6.60 8.14 5.63
CA ILE A 200 6.09 8.92 6.77
C ILE A 200 7.22 9.34 7.70
N ARG A 201 8.14 8.41 8.02
CA ARG A 201 9.30 8.72 8.86
C ARG A 201 10.16 9.81 8.21
N THR A 202 10.47 9.68 6.92
CA THR A 202 11.26 10.69 6.19
C THR A 202 10.57 12.05 6.21
N ALA A 203 9.25 12.12 5.95
CA ALA A 203 8.49 13.36 6.02
C ALA A 203 8.53 14.02 7.42
N LEU A 204 8.41 13.22 8.49
CA LEU A 204 8.53 13.72 9.87
C LEU A 204 9.96 14.19 10.18
N LEU A 205 10.99 13.45 9.73
CA LEU A 205 12.38 13.86 9.90
C LEU A 205 12.66 15.21 9.22
N HIS A 206 12.16 15.42 7.99
CA HIS A 206 12.22 16.72 7.32
C HIS A 206 11.52 17.83 8.11
N ARG A 207 10.31 17.55 8.62
CA ARG A 207 9.54 18.52 9.44
C ARG A 207 10.28 18.90 10.72
N TYR A 208 10.99 17.96 11.35
CA TYR A 208 11.83 18.22 12.52
C TYR A 208 13.26 18.67 12.19
N GLN A 209 13.60 18.81 10.91
CA GLN A 209 14.94 19.15 10.42
C GLN A 209 16.01 18.22 11.00
N GLN A 210 15.69 16.92 11.06
CA GLN A 210 16.57 15.89 11.59
C GLN A 210 17.16 15.05 10.47
N GLU A 211 18.45 14.82 10.57
CA GLU A 211 19.21 14.02 9.61
C GLU A 211 20.33 13.27 10.33
N PRO A 212 20.88 12.18 9.74
CA PRO A 212 22.01 11.49 10.35
C PRO A 212 23.17 12.44 10.66
N GLY A 213 23.67 12.39 11.89
CA GLY A 213 24.70 13.30 12.41
C GLY A 213 24.14 14.42 13.31
N THR A 214 22.82 14.68 13.27
CA THR A 214 22.18 15.59 14.23
C THR A 214 22.06 14.95 15.62
N GLY A 215 22.25 15.74 16.68
CA GLY A 215 22.26 15.23 18.07
C GLY A 215 20.94 14.61 18.52
N ALA A 216 19.81 15.02 17.92
CA ALA A 216 18.48 14.51 18.26
C ALA A 216 17.95 13.45 17.27
N TYR A 217 18.77 12.97 16.32
CA TYR A 217 18.34 12.01 15.29
C TYR A 217 17.75 10.73 15.89
N SER A 218 18.45 10.13 16.87
CA SER A 218 17.99 8.89 17.53
C SER A 218 16.70 9.11 18.30
N GLN A 219 16.63 10.19 19.10
CA GLN A 219 15.46 10.51 19.92
C GLN A 219 14.21 10.76 19.06
N THR A 220 14.40 11.46 17.93
CA THR A 220 13.32 11.72 16.97
C THR A 220 12.83 10.44 16.32
N ASN A 221 13.73 9.55 15.92
CA ASN A 221 13.34 8.25 15.37
C ASN A 221 12.59 7.38 16.40
N GLU A 222 13.01 7.36 17.65
CA GLU A 222 12.29 6.65 18.73
C GLU A 222 10.91 7.24 19.02
N MET A 223 10.75 8.56 18.92
CA MET A 223 9.45 9.21 18.98
C MET A 223 8.57 8.77 17.80
N ILE A 224 9.11 8.78 16.57
CA ILE A 224 8.39 8.35 15.37
C ILE A 224 7.95 6.89 15.49
N ASP A 225 8.82 5.99 15.97
CA ASP A 225 8.49 4.57 16.21
C ASP A 225 7.27 4.44 17.14
N ARG A 226 7.29 5.15 18.27
CA ARG A 226 6.17 5.16 19.24
C ARG A 226 4.86 5.65 18.62
N ILE A 227 4.92 6.66 17.77
CA ILE A 227 3.72 7.26 17.16
C ILE A 227 3.16 6.37 16.05
N LEU A 228 4.03 5.77 15.22
CA LEU A 228 3.64 4.85 14.16
C LEU A 228 2.88 3.62 14.68
N ASP A 229 3.20 3.18 15.90
CA ASP A 229 2.61 2.02 16.58
C ASP A 229 1.56 2.38 17.64
N SER A 230 1.21 3.66 17.79
CA SER A 230 0.29 4.10 18.85
C SER A 230 -1.17 3.76 18.55
N SER A 231 -1.92 3.41 19.61
CA SER A 231 -3.37 3.19 19.53
C SER A 231 -4.15 4.45 19.11
N THR A 232 -3.60 5.64 19.42
CA THR A 232 -4.11 6.94 18.98
C THR A 232 -4.04 7.03 17.46
N THR A 233 -2.87 6.80 16.87
CA THR A 233 -2.68 6.78 15.41
C THR A 233 -3.63 5.78 14.74
N ASP A 234 -3.79 4.59 15.30
CA ASP A 234 -4.73 3.59 14.78
C ASP A 234 -6.19 4.06 14.80
N MET A 235 -6.59 4.79 15.85
CA MET A 235 -7.93 5.35 15.96
C MET A 235 -8.15 6.48 14.95
N VAL A 236 -7.20 7.41 14.86
CA VAL A 236 -7.26 8.54 13.92
C VAL A 236 -7.18 8.04 12.47
N PHE A 237 -6.33 7.06 12.18
CA PHE A 237 -6.25 6.38 10.88
C PHE A 237 -7.59 5.80 10.43
N ARG A 238 -8.31 5.11 11.33
CA ARG A 238 -9.65 4.58 11.00
C ARG A 238 -10.65 5.70 10.74
N LEU A 239 -10.58 6.80 11.50
CA LEU A 239 -11.46 7.95 11.33
C LEU A 239 -11.21 8.66 10.00
N VAL A 240 -9.96 8.99 9.71
CA VAL A 240 -9.51 9.59 8.44
C VAL A 240 -9.85 8.64 7.29
N GLY A 241 -9.61 7.34 7.43
CA GLY A 241 -9.98 6.33 6.43
C GLY A 241 -11.46 6.35 6.07
N LYS A 242 -12.35 6.37 7.09
CA LYS A 242 -13.81 6.44 6.91
C LYS A 242 -14.27 7.74 6.25
N ARG A 243 -13.65 8.88 6.59
CA ARG A 243 -14.02 10.21 6.04
C ARG A 243 -13.24 10.62 4.81
N GLY A 244 -12.23 9.85 4.42
CA GLY A 244 -11.24 10.23 3.43
C GLY A 244 -11.57 9.82 2.00
N ALA A 245 -12.73 9.19 1.76
CA ALA A 245 -13.15 8.82 0.40
C ALA A 245 -13.20 10.03 -0.54
N PRO A 246 -13.81 11.18 -0.18
CA PRO A 246 -13.85 12.32 -1.10
C PRO A 246 -12.46 12.90 -1.38
N LEU A 247 -11.59 12.96 -0.37
CA LEU A 247 -10.21 13.43 -0.53
C LEU A 247 -9.34 12.49 -1.37
N ARG A 248 -9.57 11.17 -1.30
CA ARG A 248 -8.85 10.20 -2.14
C ARG A 248 -9.18 10.36 -3.62
N ILE A 249 -10.45 10.60 -3.93
CA ILE A 249 -10.90 10.87 -5.30
C ILE A 249 -10.34 12.21 -5.77
N LEU A 250 -10.33 13.22 -4.89
CA LEU A 250 -9.72 14.53 -5.18
C LEU A 250 -8.22 14.40 -5.49
N TRP A 251 -7.47 13.62 -4.69
CA TRP A 251 -6.07 13.34 -4.96
C TRP A 251 -5.89 12.72 -6.34
N ARG A 252 -6.67 11.68 -6.68
CA ARG A 252 -6.59 11.00 -7.99
C ARG A 252 -6.86 11.96 -9.15
N LEU A 253 -7.90 12.79 -9.03
CA LEU A 253 -8.21 13.82 -10.01
C LEU A 253 -7.01 14.76 -10.23
N ILE A 254 -6.36 15.20 -9.16
CA ILE A 254 -5.25 16.16 -9.19
C ILE A 254 -3.95 15.55 -9.73
N ASP A 255 -3.70 14.30 -9.37
CA ASP A 255 -2.54 13.53 -9.78
C ASP A 255 -2.61 13.23 -11.29
N GLU A 256 -3.79 12.86 -11.78
CA GLU A 256 -4.03 12.49 -13.19
C GLU A 256 -4.16 13.70 -14.14
N HIS A 257 -4.51 14.89 -13.64
CA HIS A 257 -4.72 16.08 -14.49
C HIS A 257 -3.64 17.14 -14.28
N GLU A 258 -2.88 17.44 -15.34
CA GLU A 258 -1.91 18.54 -15.33
C GLU A 258 -2.58 19.91 -15.10
N ASN A 259 -3.80 20.09 -15.61
CA ASN A 259 -4.60 21.31 -15.49
C ASN A 259 -5.47 21.36 -14.22
N ALA A 260 -5.14 20.60 -13.17
CA ALA A 260 -5.92 20.57 -11.93
C ALA A 260 -6.15 21.96 -11.32
N THR A 261 -5.20 22.88 -11.45
CA THR A 261 -5.29 24.25 -10.92
C THR A 261 -6.38 25.08 -11.61
N THR A 262 -6.54 24.95 -12.93
CA THR A 262 -7.57 25.67 -13.69
C THR A 262 -8.94 25.03 -13.47
N LEU A 263 -9.00 23.71 -13.35
CA LEU A 263 -10.20 22.97 -12.98
C LEU A 263 -10.77 23.47 -11.65
N LEU A 264 -9.95 23.53 -10.59
CA LEU A 264 -10.37 23.99 -9.26
C LEU A 264 -10.97 25.41 -9.24
N ARG A 265 -10.64 26.26 -10.21
CA ARG A 265 -11.18 27.63 -10.28
C ARG A 265 -12.59 27.71 -10.89
N SER A 266 -13.03 26.65 -11.57
CA SER A 266 -14.35 26.56 -12.18
C SER A 266 -15.18 25.48 -11.52
N ARG A 267 -16.06 25.87 -10.59
CA ARG A 267 -16.89 24.95 -9.80
C ARG A 267 -17.61 23.91 -10.66
N GLU A 268 -18.24 24.32 -11.76
CA GLU A 268 -19.00 23.42 -12.64
C GLU A 268 -18.10 22.42 -13.37
N GLN A 269 -16.99 22.88 -13.94
CA GLN A 269 -16.03 22.01 -14.64
C GLN A 269 -15.36 21.05 -13.65
N PHE A 270 -15.01 21.53 -12.46
CA PHE A 270 -14.44 20.71 -11.40
C PHE A 270 -15.41 19.62 -10.95
N LEU A 271 -16.67 19.95 -10.65
CA LEU A 271 -17.64 18.97 -10.17
C LEU A 271 -17.94 17.91 -11.23
N SER A 272 -18.05 18.31 -12.50
CA SER A 272 -18.22 17.36 -13.61
C SER A 272 -17.00 16.43 -13.76
N ALA A 273 -15.77 16.97 -13.68
CA ALA A 273 -14.55 16.17 -13.72
C ALA A 273 -14.44 15.23 -12.50
N TYR A 274 -14.82 15.70 -11.33
CA TYR A 274 -14.83 14.92 -10.10
C TYR A 274 -15.85 13.77 -10.15
N GLU A 275 -17.05 13.99 -10.68
CA GLU A 275 -18.04 12.93 -10.91
C GLU A 275 -17.53 11.87 -11.89
N SER A 276 -16.90 12.29 -12.98
CA SER A 276 -16.26 11.38 -13.92
C SER A 276 -15.11 10.58 -13.27
N GLN A 277 -14.36 11.20 -12.34
CA GLN A 277 -13.36 10.50 -11.56
C GLN A 277 -13.98 9.46 -10.63
N ILE A 278 -15.13 9.74 -10.00
CA ILE A 278 -15.85 8.76 -9.16
C ILE A 278 -16.20 7.50 -9.98
N GLU A 279 -16.74 7.68 -11.18
CA GLU A 279 -17.10 6.55 -12.07
C GLU A 279 -15.86 5.73 -12.48
N THR A 280 -14.77 6.43 -12.80
CA THR A 280 -13.48 5.81 -13.11
C THR A 280 -12.98 4.98 -11.93
N GLU A 281 -12.99 5.53 -10.71
CA GLU A 281 -12.58 4.83 -9.49
C GLU A 281 -13.45 3.60 -9.20
N TYR A 282 -14.78 3.70 -9.38
CA TYR A 282 -15.68 2.55 -9.23
C TYR A 282 -15.36 1.44 -10.23
N SER A 283 -15.11 1.79 -11.50
CA SER A 283 -14.73 0.84 -12.55
C SER A 283 -13.38 0.18 -12.27
N GLN A 284 -12.39 0.98 -11.86
CA GLN A 284 -11.06 0.49 -11.51
C GLN A 284 -11.10 -0.44 -10.28
N ILE A 285 -11.84 -0.10 -9.23
CA ILE A 285 -12.06 -0.98 -8.07
C ILE A 285 -12.75 -2.27 -8.50
N ASN A 286 -13.78 -2.18 -9.35
CA ASN A 286 -14.49 -3.36 -9.84
C ASN A 286 -13.54 -4.34 -10.58
N SER A 287 -12.69 -3.80 -11.45
CA SER A 287 -11.67 -4.54 -12.19
C SER A 287 -10.61 -5.15 -11.25
N ARG A 288 -10.11 -4.38 -10.28
CA ARG A 288 -9.16 -4.86 -9.26
C ARG A 288 -9.74 -6.00 -8.43
N ILE A 289 -11.01 -5.90 -8.02
CA ILE A 289 -11.69 -6.94 -7.26
C ILE A 289 -11.86 -8.20 -8.11
N ASN A 290 -12.29 -8.07 -9.37
CA ASN A 290 -12.40 -9.22 -10.28
C ASN A 290 -11.07 -9.96 -10.44
N LYS A 291 -10.00 -9.22 -10.75
CA LYS A 291 -8.65 -9.77 -10.86
C LYS A 291 -8.20 -10.39 -9.54
N GLY A 292 -8.49 -9.75 -8.41
CA GLY A 292 -8.18 -10.25 -7.08
C GLY A 292 -8.88 -11.57 -6.74
N ILE A 293 -10.15 -11.72 -7.12
CA ILE A 293 -10.92 -12.96 -6.92
C ILE A 293 -10.36 -14.07 -7.80
N ILE A 294 -10.12 -13.80 -9.08
CA ILE A 294 -9.53 -14.79 -10.00
C ILE A 294 -8.18 -15.28 -9.47
N LYS A 295 -7.28 -14.36 -9.11
CA LYS A 295 -5.99 -14.70 -8.51
C LYS A 295 -6.14 -15.54 -7.23
N SER A 296 -7.10 -15.18 -6.36
CA SER A 296 -7.36 -15.91 -5.12
C SER A 296 -7.91 -17.31 -5.36
N VAL A 297 -8.83 -17.47 -6.31
CA VAL A 297 -9.40 -18.76 -6.71
C VAL A 297 -8.31 -19.67 -7.27
N ILE A 298 -7.48 -19.17 -8.18
CA ILE A 298 -6.34 -19.92 -8.74
C ILE A 298 -5.38 -20.34 -7.63
N PHE A 299 -5.01 -19.41 -6.74
CA PHE A 299 -4.13 -19.69 -5.61
C PHE A 299 -4.70 -20.78 -4.69
N LEU A 300 -5.99 -20.70 -4.33
CA LEU A 300 -6.65 -21.69 -3.48
C LEU A 300 -6.69 -23.07 -4.15
N ILE A 301 -6.99 -23.14 -5.45
CA ILE A 301 -6.99 -24.41 -6.20
C ILE A 301 -5.59 -25.03 -6.20
N ILE A 302 -4.56 -24.28 -6.58
CA ILE A 302 -3.18 -24.78 -6.66
C ILE A 302 -2.72 -25.30 -5.31
N THR A 303 -2.87 -24.48 -4.26
CA THR A 303 -2.43 -24.86 -2.91
C THR A 303 -3.22 -26.03 -2.35
N LYS A 304 -4.52 -26.14 -2.65
CA LYS A 304 -5.36 -27.25 -2.19
C LYS A 304 -5.04 -28.55 -2.92
N VAL A 305 -4.77 -28.52 -4.22
CA VAL A 305 -4.29 -29.69 -4.97
C VAL A 305 -2.97 -30.19 -4.38
N LEU A 306 -2.03 -29.30 -4.12
CA LEU A 306 -0.74 -29.66 -3.52
C LEU A 306 -0.93 -30.33 -2.15
N ILE A 307 -1.70 -29.72 -1.25
CA ILE A 307 -1.97 -30.30 0.08
C ILE A 307 -2.76 -31.61 -0.02
N GLY A 308 -3.70 -31.69 -0.97
CA GLY A 308 -4.47 -32.89 -1.24
C GLY A 308 -3.56 -34.07 -1.62
N VAL A 309 -2.65 -33.86 -2.57
CA VAL A 309 -1.72 -34.88 -3.04
C VAL A 309 -0.65 -35.21 -2.00
N SER A 310 -0.11 -34.22 -1.31
CA SER A 310 1.01 -34.41 -0.38
C SER A 310 0.60 -34.89 1.01
N ILE A 311 -0.62 -34.60 1.46
CA ILE A 311 -1.04 -34.81 2.85
C ILE A 311 -2.36 -35.58 2.93
N GLU A 312 -3.44 -35.09 2.31
CA GLU A 312 -4.77 -35.69 2.50
C GLU A 312 -4.88 -37.10 1.91
N VAL A 313 -4.47 -37.30 0.65
CA VAL A 313 -4.55 -38.59 -0.02
C VAL A 313 -3.68 -39.66 0.66
N PRO A 314 -2.40 -39.38 1.02
CA PRO A 314 -1.61 -40.32 1.80
C PRO A 314 -2.23 -40.65 3.16
N TYR A 315 -2.78 -39.66 3.87
CA TYR A 315 -3.44 -39.87 5.15
C TYR A 315 -4.65 -40.79 5.02
N ASP A 316 -5.51 -40.54 4.04
CA ASP A 316 -6.70 -41.35 3.80
C ASP A 316 -6.33 -42.81 3.52
N TYR A 317 -5.34 -43.02 2.66
CA TYR A 317 -4.87 -44.36 2.34
C TYR A 317 -4.28 -45.07 3.56
N MET A 318 -3.48 -44.38 4.38
CA MET A 318 -2.82 -44.97 5.54
C MET A 318 -3.75 -45.22 6.73
N VAL A 319 -4.71 -44.33 6.99
CA VAL A 319 -5.56 -44.36 8.20
C VAL A 319 -6.91 -45.01 7.92
N HIS A 320 -7.50 -44.74 6.75
CA HIS A 320 -8.83 -45.20 6.38
C HIS A 320 -8.82 -46.36 5.38
N GLY A 321 -7.67 -46.69 4.79
CA GLY A 321 -7.51 -47.78 3.82
C GLY A 321 -8.13 -47.52 2.45
N ALA A 322 -8.76 -46.36 2.26
CA ALA A 322 -9.39 -45.92 1.03
C ALA A 322 -9.44 -44.39 0.99
N ILE A 323 -9.49 -43.83 -0.23
CA ILE A 323 -9.59 -42.38 -0.44
C ILE A 323 -11.03 -41.94 -0.14
N LEU A 324 -11.19 -40.96 0.74
CA LEU A 324 -12.48 -40.38 1.05
C LEU A 324 -12.88 -39.35 -0.02
N TRP A 325 -13.37 -39.84 -1.16
CA TRP A 325 -13.66 -39.02 -2.35
C TRP A 325 -14.62 -37.85 -2.09
N LEU A 326 -15.67 -38.06 -1.29
CA LEU A 326 -16.64 -37.01 -1.00
C LEU A 326 -16.03 -35.87 -0.14
N PRO A 327 -15.41 -36.16 1.03
CA PRO A 327 -14.64 -35.15 1.76
C PRO A 327 -13.59 -34.44 0.90
N LEU A 328 -12.79 -35.19 0.13
CA LEU A 328 -11.75 -34.62 -0.74
C LEU A 328 -12.33 -33.67 -1.80
N ALA A 329 -13.43 -34.05 -2.46
CA ALA A 329 -14.09 -33.23 -3.49
C ALA A 329 -14.68 -31.95 -2.90
N ILE A 330 -15.40 -32.04 -1.77
CA ILE A 330 -15.93 -30.86 -1.08
C ILE A 330 -14.78 -29.96 -0.64
N ASN A 331 -13.72 -30.54 -0.07
CA ASN A 331 -12.52 -29.81 0.34
C ASN A 331 -11.88 -29.03 -0.81
N LEU A 332 -11.81 -29.64 -1.99
CA LEU A 332 -11.20 -29.05 -3.18
C LEU A 332 -12.05 -27.95 -3.80
N LEU A 333 -13.36 -28.18 -3.96
CA LEU A 333 -14.24 -27.32 -4.74
C LEU A 333 -14.93 -26.23 -3.91
N PHE A 334 -15.22 -26.49 -2.64
CA PHE A 334 -16.03 -25.59 -1.83
C PHE A 334 -15.36 -24.22 -1.62
N PRO A 335 -14.07 -24.10 -1.22
CA PRO A 335 -13.47 -22.78 -1.02
C PRO A 335 -13.41 -21.91 -2.29
N PRO A 336 -13.04 -22.43 -3.48
CA PRO A 336 -13.15 -21.70 -4.74
C PRO A 336 -14.57 -21.27 -5.10
N ILE A 337 -15.56 -22.18 -4.98
CA ILE A 337 -16.96 -21.87 -5.27
C ILE A 337 -17.46 -20.78 -4.30
N TYR A 338 -17.12 -20.92 -3.02
CA TYR A 338 -17.44 -19.94 -1.99
C TYR A 338 -16.89 -18.54 -2.33
N MET A 339 -15.64 -18.44 -2.80
CA MET A 339 -15.06 -17.17 -3.25
C MET A 339 -15.81 -16.55 -4.43
N ILE A 340 -16.25 -17.38 -5.40
CA ILE A 340 -17.05 -16.91 -6.53
C ILE A 340 -18.43 -16.44 -6.05
N LEU A 341 -19.05 -17.16 -5.11
CA LEU A 341 -20.33 -16.75 -4.53
C LEU A 341 -20.22 -15.41 -3.78
N LEU A 342 -19.12 -15.21 -3.05
CA LEU A 342 -18.85 -13.93 -2.39
C LEU A 342 -18.80 -12.76 -3.39
N ARG A 343 -18.32 -12.96 -4.62
CA ARG A 343 -18.32 -11.91 -5.64
C ARG A 343 -19.70 -11.30 -5.85
N PHE A 344 -20.74 -12.12 -5.94
CA PHE A 344 -22.12 -11.63 -6.18
C PHE A 344 -22.65 -10.77 -5.04
N THR A 345 -22.03 -10.87 -3.87
CA THR A 345 -22.40 -10.09 -2.69
C THR A 345 -21.68 -8.74 -2.60
N LEU A 346 -20.61 -8.56 -3.36
CA LEU A 346 -19.82 -7.32 -3.40
C LEU A 346 -20.45 -6.34 -4.39
N ARG A 347 -21.43 -5.57 -3.92
CA ARG A 347 -22.04 -4.47 -4.69
C ARG A 347 -21.19 -3.21 -4.60
N LEU A 348 -21.00 -2.52 -5.73
CA LEU A 348 -20.35 -1.21 -5.76
C LEU A 348 -21.30 -0.14 -5.18
N PRO A 349 -20.77 1.00 -4.72
CA PRO A 349 -21.60 2.10 -4.24
C PRO A 349 -22.51 2.64 -5.36
N GLY A 350 -23.73 3.03 -5.02
CA GLY A 350 -24.72 3.55 -5.97
C GLY A 350 -24.64 5.07 -6.18
N SER A 351 -25.57 5.62 -6.97
CA SER A 351 -25.65 7.06 -7.29
C SER A 351 -25.77 7.95 -6.04
N ALA A 352 -26.49 7.51 -5.01
CA ALA A 352 -26.58 8.23 -3.74
C ALA A 352 -25.20 8.46 -3.09
N ASN A 353 -24.27 7.52 -3.26
CA ASN A 353 -22.90 7.68 -2.78
C ASN A 353 -22.12 8.70 -3.64
N THR A 354 -22.31 8.67 -4.97
CA THR A 354 -21.74 9.66 -5.89
C THR A 354 -22.19 11.07 -5.54
N THR A 355 -23.49 11.30 -5.34
CA THR A 355 -24.01 12.60 -4.91
C THR A 355 -23.42 13.03 -3.56
N ALA A 356 -23.37 12.13 -2.57
CA ALA A 356 -22.78 12.45 -1.27
C ALA A 356 -21.28 12.80 -1.35
N LEU A 357 -20.51 12.12 -2.22
CA LEU A 357 -19.12 12.43 -2.50
C LEU A 357 -18.96 13.82 -3.13
N SER A 358 -19.75 14.12 -4.16
CA SER A 358 -19.75 15.43 -4.84
C SER A 358 -20.14 16.54 -3.88
N ASP A 359 -21.22 16.37 -3.13
CA ASP A 359 -21.69 17.35 -2.13
C ASP A 359 -20.63 17.61 -1.05
N THR A 360 -19.92 16.57 -0.61
CA THR A 360 -18.88 16.72 0.41
C THR A 360 -17.71 17.55 -0.11
N VAL A 361 -17.22 17.28 -1.32
CA VAL A 361 -16.11 18.06 -1.90
C VAL A 361 -16.54 19.46 -2.31
N ASP A 362 -17.78 19.61 -2.79
CA ASP A 362 -18.34 20.92 -3.10
C ASP A 362 -18.38 21.81 -1.85
N ASN A 363 -18.91 21.30 -0.74
CA ASN A 363 -18.92 22.01 0.53
C ASN A 363 -17.50 22.28 1.07
N LEU A 364 -16.57 21.33 0.87
CA LEU A 364 -15.19 21.47 1.30
C LEU A 364 -14.46 22.61 0.57
N LEU A 365 -14.64 22.73 -0.75
CA LEU A 365 -13.90 23.69 -1.58
C LEU A 365 -14.63 25.01 -1.84
N TYR A 366 -15.97 25.00 -1.90
CA TYR A 366 -16.79 26.15 -2.31
C TYR A 366 -17.85 26.55 -1.26
N GLY A 367 -18.02 25.77 -0.18
CA GLY A 367 -19.01 26.04 0.86
C GLY A 367 -18.61 27.15 1.84
N GLU A 368 -19.60 27.89 2.37
CA GLU A 368 -19.43 28.92 3.40
C GLU A 368 -19.31 28.35 4.82
N ASN A 369 -20.02 27.25 5.09
CA ASN A 369 -20.09 26.64 6.41
C ASN A 369 -19.08 25.50 6.53
N ARG A 370 -18.07 25.70 7.37
CA ARG A 370 -17.15 24.63 7.79
C ARG A 370 -17.99 23.48 8.34
N VAL A 371 -17.94 22.34 7.67
CA VAL A 371 -18.79 21.18 7.93
C VAL A 371 -18.77 20.86 9.43
N ALA A 372 -19.96 20.86 10.02
CA ALA A 372 -20.19 20.59 11.43
C ALA A 372 -19.44 19.33 11.87
N SER A 373 -18.75 19.41 13.01
CA SER A 373 -18.03 18.30 13.64
C SER A 373 -18.96 17.07 13.68
N ALA A 374 -18.80 16.12 12.78
CA ALA A 374 -19.64 14.95 12.77
C ALA A 374 -19.41 14.20 14.10
N ASN A 375 -20.47 14.09 14.90
CA ASN A 375 -20.47 13.51 16.23
C ASN A 375 -19.88 12.09 16.17
N TYR A 376 -18.64 11.94 16.62
CA TYR A 376 -18.08 10.63 16.84
C TYR A 376 -18.75 10.05 18.08
N ARG A 377 -19.57 9.02 17.91
CA ARG A 377 -20.02 8.23 19.08
C ARG A 377 -18.83 7.43 19.57
N ALA A 378 -18.31 7.80 20.75
CA ALA A 378 -17.31 7.01 21.45
C ALA A 378 -17.74 5.54 21.49
N LYS A 379 -16.81 4.63 21.19
CA LYS A 379 -17.05 3.18 21.31
C LYS A 379 -17.54 2.88 22.73
N ARG A 380 -18.79 2.41 22.86
CA ARG A 380 -19.19 1.69 24.07
C ARG A 380 -18.35 0.43 24.13
N GLY A 381 -17.54 0.29 25.17
CA GLY A 381 -16.88 -0.98 25.46
C GLY A 381 -17.95 -2.06 25.63
N PHE A 382 -17.90 -3.10 24.80
CA PHE A 382 -18.75 -4.25 24.98
C PHE A 382 -18.29 -4.97 26.26
N GLY A 383 -19.19 -5.06 27.26
CA GLY A 383 -18.87 -5.68 28.55
C GLY A 383 -18.59 -7.17 28.43
N LEU A 384 -18.17 -7.80 29.54
CA LEU A 384 -17.83 -9.24 29.59
C LEU A 384 -18.94 -10.14 29.03
N ALA A 385 -20.21 -9.79 29.25
CA ALA A 385 -21.37 -10.53 28.71
C ALA A 385 -21.37 -10.60 27.17
N PHE A 386 -20.97 -9.53 26.48
CA PHE A 386 -20.88 -9.51 25.01
C PHE A 386 -19.72 -10.37 24.50
N ASN A 387 -18.58 -10.38 25.20
CA ASN A 387 -17.44 -11.24 24.83
C ASN A 387 -17.79 -12.72 25.02
N VAL A 388 -18.51 -13.08 26.09
CA VAL A 388 -19.00 -14.44 26.30
C VAL A 388 -20.01 -14.82 25.23
N ALA A 389 -20.97 -13.95 24.92
CA ALA A 389 -21.93 -14.19 23.84
C ALA A 389 -21.23 -14.39 22.49
N TYR A 390 -20.21 -13.58 22.19
CA TYR A 390 -19.40 -13.71 20.98
C TYR A 390 -18.62 -15.03 20.94
N ALA A 391 -18.04 -15.47 22.05
CA ALA A 391 -17.34 -16.76 22.13
C ALA A 391 -18.30 -17.95 21.94
N LEU A 392 -19.48 -17.92 22.57
CA LEU A 392 -20.52 -18.92 22.36
C LEU A 392 -20.99 -18.96 20.91
N PHE A 393 -21.18 -17.79 20.30
CA PHE A 393 -21.51 -17.69 18.90
C PHE A 393 -20.44 -18.29 17.99
N PHE A 394 -19.16 -18.01 18.27
CA PHE A 394 -18.05 -18.59 17.53
C PHE A 394 -18.06 -20.12 17.60
N ILE A 395 -18.26 -20.68 18.79
CA ILE A 395 -18.39 -22.14 19.00
C ILE A 395 -19.60 -22.70 18.25
N LEU A 396 -20.73 -21.99 18.26
CA LEU A 396 -21.94 -22.42 17.55
C LEU A 396 -21.69 -22.52 16.05
N VAL A 397 -21.08 -21.51 15.43
CA VAL A 397 -20.81 -21.50 13.99
C VAL A 397 -19.80 -22.58 13.60
N PHE A 398 -18.65 -22.64 14.28
CA PHE A 398 -17.62 -23.63 13.98
C PHE A 398 -18.06 -25.05 14.32
N GLY A 399 -18.67 -25.24 15.48
CA GLY A 399 -19.20 -26.53 15.94
C GLY A 399 -20.33 -27.02 15.05
N GLY A 400 -21.28 -26.15 14.68
CA GLY A 400 -22.36 -26.48 13.75
C GLY A 400 -21.85 -26.89 12.38
N ALA A 401 -20.91 -26.12 11.81
CA ALA A 401 -20.26 -26.48 10.55
C ALA A 401 -19.48 -27.79 10.66
N ALA A 402 -18.77 -28.01 11.77
CA ALA A 402 -18.00 -29.23 11.99
C ALA A 402 -18.90 -30.47 12.10
N LEU A 403 -19.96 -30.40 12.89
CA LEU A 403 -20.93 -31.49 13.02
C LEU A 403 -21.57 -31.82 11.67
N TRP A 404 -21.94 -30.79 10.89
CA TRP A 404 -22.48 -31.00 9.55
C TRP A 404 -21.46 -31.70 8.63
N LEU A 405 -20.20 -31.26 8.60
CA LEU A 405 -19.16 -31.90 7.80
C LEU A 405 -18.84 -33.33 8.27
N LEU A 406 -18.88 -33.60 9.57
CA LEU A 406 -18.72 -34.96 10.12
C LEU A 406 -19.83 -35.90 9.61
N THR A 407 -21.07 -35.42 9.45
CA THR A 407 -22.15 -36.22 8.85
C THR A 407 -21.91 -36.56 7.37
N LEU A 408 -21.03 -35.82 6.69
CA LEU A 408 -20.61 -36.07 5.31
C LEU A 408 -19.37 -36.98 5.22
N GLY A 409 -18.92 -37.55 6.34
CA GLY A 409 -17.80 -38.49 6.40
C GLY A 409 -16.42 -37.82 6.47
N PHE A 410 -16.33 -36.54 6.85
CA PHE A 410 -15.04 -35.87 7.01
C PHE A 410 -14.23 -36.49 8.15
N SER A 411 -12.96 -36.80 7.89
CA SER A 411 -11.98 -37.09 8.94
C SER A 411 -11.57 -35.80 9.68
N LEU A 412 -10.97 -35.95 10.87
CA LEU A 412 -10.46 -34.80 11.63
C LEU A 412 -9.43 -33.99 10.83
N LEU A 413 -8.60 -34.66 10.01
CA LEU A 413 -7.62 -34.00 9.15
C LEU A 413 -8.32 -33.19 8.05
N HIS A 414 -9.25 -33.79 7.32
CA HIS A 414 -10.00 -33.07 6.29
C HIS A 414 -10.75 -31.88 6.86
N LEU A 415 -11.35 -32.03 8.05
CA LEU A 415 -12.06 -30.96 8.74
C LEU A 415 -11.12 -29.79 9.09
N PHE A 416 -9.94 -30.11 9.64
CA PHE A 416 -8.93 -29.11 9.97
C PHE A 416 -8.48 -28.34 8.73
N ILE A 417 -8.14 -29.04 7.65
CA ILE A 417 -7.70 -28.40 6.40
C ILE A 417 -8.85 -27.62 5.76
N PHE A 418 -10.08 -28.14 5.77
CA PHE A 418 -11.27 -27.43 5.29
C PHE A 418 -11.41 -26.07 5.96
N PHE A 419 -11.34 -26.03 7.30
CA PHE A 419 -11.48 -24.78 8.04
C PHE A 419 -10.34 -23.81 7.79
N ILE A 420 -9.10 -24.28 7.59
CA ILE A 420 -7.98 -23.42 7.18
C ILE A 420 -8.29 -22.74 5.83
N PHE A 421 -8.70 -23.52 4.83
CA PHE A 421 -8.97 -23.00 3.50
C PHE A 421 -10.21 -22.11 3.45
N LEU A 422 -11.29 -22.50 4.14
CA LEU A 422 -12.50 -21.69 4.26
C LEU A 422 -12.21 -20.38 4.99
N SER A 423 -11.42 -20.40 6.06
CA SER A 423 -11.02 -19.19 6.78
C SER A 423 -10.12 -18.29 5.91
N THR A 424 -9.19 -18.88 5.16
CA THR A 424 -8.32 -18.14 4.22
C THR A 424 -9.12 -17.50 3.10
N ALA A 425 -9.99 -18.26 2.43
CA ALA A 425 -10.93 -17.76 1.43
C ALA A 425 -11.79 -16.64 2.02
N SER A 426 -12.31 -16.86 3.23
CA SER A 426 -13.10 -15.86 3.93
C SER A 426 -12.31 -14.58 4.14
N PHE A 427 -11.10 -14.63 4.70
CA PHE A 427 -10.29 -13.44 4.89
C PHE A 427 -9.95 -12.71 3.56
N LEU A 428 -9.68 -13.44 2.48
CA LEU A 428 -9.43 -12.86 1.16
C LEU A 428 -10.66 -12.10 0.64
N GLY A 429 -11.86 -12.69 0.74
CA GLY A 429 -13.11 -12.04 0.40
C GLY A 429 -13.35 -10.76 1.21
N PHE A 430 -13.06 -10.80 2.51
CA PHE A 430 -13.23 -9.67 3.42
C PHE A 430 -12.28 -8.53 3.04
N ARG A 431 -11.02 -8.85 2.73
CA ARG A 431 -10.02 -7.90 2.27
C ARG A 431 -10.47 -7.17 1.00
N LEU A 432 -11.05 -7.91 0.04
CA LEU A 432 -11.59 -7.33 -1.19
C LEU A 432 -12.81 -6.43 -0.91
N SER A 433 -13.71 -6.84 0.00
CA SER A 433 -14.85 -6.02 0.40
C SER A 433 -14.44 -4.69 1.03
N ARG A 434 -13.32 -4.66 1.76
CA ARG A 434 -12.78 -3.44 2.38
C ARG A 434 -12.39 -2.39 1.34
N GLN A 435 -11.95 -2.80 0.16
CA GLN A 435 -11.62 -1.87 -0.93
C GLN A 435 -12.86 -1.11 -1.41
N ILE A 436 -14.04 -1.75 -1.41
CA ILE A 436 -15.32 -1.09 -1.76
C ILE A 436 -15.73 -0.12 -0.65
N ARG A 437 -15.74 -0.59 0.61
CA ARG A 437 -16.11 0.21 1.78
C ARG A 437 -15.22 1.43 1.96
N GLU A 438 -14.04 1.42 1.37
CA GLU A 438 -13.15 2.57 1.32
C GLU A 438 -13.71 3.72 0.45
N LEU A 439 -14.60 3.52 -0.52
CA LEU A 439 -15.23 4.62 -1.28
C LEU A 439 -16.65 4.97 -0.79
N GLU A 440 -17.17 4.25 0.18
CA GLU A 440 -18.53 4.41 0.69
C GLU A 440 -18.57 5.51 1.77
N VAL A 441 -19.32 6.58 1.51
CA VAL A 441 -19.57 7.69 2.43
C VAL A 441 -20.93 7.53 3.12
N VAL A 442 -21.93 7.06 2.37
CA VAL A 442 -23.25 6.76 2.89
C VAL A 442 -23.31 5.29 3.24
N GLU A 443 -23.58 4.96 4.51
CA GLU A 443 -23.85 3.57 4.91
C GLU A 443 -25.07 3.10 4.10
N GLY A 444 -24.86 2.19 3.15
CA GLY A 444 -25.95 1.60 2.38
C GLY A 444 -27.00 0.98 3.31
N GLN A 445 -28.27 0.98 2.89
CA GLN A 445 -29.28 0.19 3.57
C GLN A 445 -28.83 -1.27 3.55
N GLU A 446 -28.42 -1.82 4.69
CA GLU A 446 -28.00 -3.21 4.78
C GLU A 446 -29.23 -4.11 4.58
N ASP A 447 -29.32 -4.76 3.41
CA ASP A 447 -30.30 -5.82 3.16
C ASP A 447 -30.18 -6.88 4.29
N GLY A 448 -31.29 -7.33 4.89
CA GLY A 448 -31.26 -8.30 6.00
C GLY A 448 -30.49 -9.60 5.71
N ILE A 449 -30.42 -10.00 4.43
CA ILE A 449 -29.62 -11.14 3.95
C ILE A 449 -28.11 -10.87 4.12
N THR A 450 -27.66 -9.63 3.90
CA THR A 450 -26.27 -9.20 4.07
C THR A 450 -25.86 -9.29 5.54
N ILE A 451 -26.74 -8.90 6.46
CA ILE A 451 -26.50 -8.96 7.91
C ILE A 451 -26.32 -10.41 8.38
N VAL A 452 -27.22 -11.31 7.99
CA VAL A 452 -27.15 -12.74 8.37
C VAL A 452 -25.89 -13.41 7.79
N ARG A 453 -25.55 -13.10 6.54
CA ARG A 453 -24.32 -13.59 5.91
C ARG A 453 -23.08 -13.10 6.66
N ASP A 454 -22.97 -11.80 6.90
CA ASP A 454 -21.84 -11.20 7.61
C ASP A 454 -21.70 -11.80 9.01
N PHE A 455 -22.82 -12.08 9.68
CA PHE A 455 -22.85 -12.76 10.97
C PHE A 455 -22.19 -14.15 10.93
N LEU A 456 -22.59 -15.03 10.01
CA LEU A 456 -22.02 -16.38 9.89
C LEU A 456 -20.56 -16.40 9.41
N TYR A 457 -20.18 -15.37 8.66
CA TYR A 457 -18.89 -15.28 8.00
C TYR A 457 -17.77 -14.73 8.88
N ILE A 458 -18.07 -13.77 9.76
CA ILE A 458 -17.09 -13.08 10.60
C ILE A 458 -16.15 -14.04 11.38
N PRO A 459 -16.64 -15.14 12.01
CA PRO A 459 -15.77 -16.08 12.71
C PRO A 459 -14.63 -16.63 11.83
N PHE A 460 -14.93 -17.00 10.58
CA PHE A 460 -13.95 -17.50 9.61
C PHE A 460 -12.97 -16.40 9.16
N VAL A 461 -13.44 -15.17 8.99
CA VAL A 461 -12.58 -14.01 8.68
C VAL A 461 -11.56 -13.77 9.79
N VAL A 462 -11.96 -13.87 11.06
CA VAL A 462 -11.07 -13.66 12.20
C VAL A 462 -9.96 -14.70 12.22
N VAL A 463 -10.29 -15.99 12.04
CA VAL A 463 -9.29 -17.07 11.95
C VAL A 463 -8.40 -16.89 10.73
N GLY A 464 -8.98 -16.56 9.57
CA GLY A 464 -8.23 -16.35 8.34
C GLY A 464 -7.28 -15.17 8.43
N ARG A 465 -7.68 -14.09 9.09
CA ARG A 465 -6.81 -12.95 9.38
C ARG A 465 -5.62 -13.39 10.24
N TRP A 466 -5.88 -14.12 11.31
CA TRP A 466 -4.82 -14.62 12.20
C TRP A 466 -3.83 -15.54 11.45
N LEU A 467 -4.33 -16.44 10.59
CA LEU A 467 -3.50 -17.28 9.72
C LEU A 467 -2.66 -16.44 8.77
N SER A 468 -3.28 -15.46 8.11
CA SER A 468 -2.61 -14.58 7.15
C SER A 468 -1.56 -13.71 7.81
N GLU A 469 -1.82 -13.09 8.97
CA GLU A 469 -0.87 -12.20 9.66
C GLU A 469 0.35 -12.96 10.20
N LYS A 470 0.21 -14.26 10.50
CA LYS A 470 1.33 -15.11 10.90
C LYS A 470 2.17 -15.52 9.68
N TYR A 471 1.54 -15.81 8.54
CA TYR A 471 2.22 -16.19 7.29
C TYR A 471 2.81 -14.99 6.51
N SER A 472 2.16 -13.82 6.52
CA SER A 472 2.56 -12.64 5.73
C SER A 472 3.80 -11.93 6.27
N ARG A 473 4.25 -12.28 7.49
CA ARG A 473 5.45 -11.67 8.10
C ARG A 473 6.75 -12.14 7.47
N ILE A 474 6.71 -13.11 6.57
CA ILE A 474 7.88 -13.53 5.81
C ILE A 474 7.54 -13.36 4.34
N ASN A 475 8.15 -12.37 3.68
CA ASN A 475 8.08 -12.19 2.23
C ASN A 475 8.90 -13.29 1.53
N ILE A 476 8.61 -14.57 1.81
CA ILE A 476 9.41 -15.73 1.42
C ILE A 476 9.56 -15.80 -0.08
N VAL A 477 8.47 -15.54 -0.81
CA VAL A 477 8.46 -15.56 -2.27
C VAL A 477 9.45 -14.54 -2.82
N ALA A 478 9.39 -13.30 -2.35
CA ALA A 478 10.31 -12.25 -2.78
C ALA A 478 11.76 -12.56 -2.33
N MET A 479 11.97 -13.06 -1.12
CA MET A 479 13.31 -13.46 -0.66
C MET A 479 13.92 -14.56 -1.54
N ILE A 480 13.11 -15.53 -1.98
CA ILE A 480 13.53 -16.58 -2.92
C ILE A 480 13.83 -15.97 -4.29
N LEU A 481 12.97 -15.09 -4.80
CA LEU A 481 13.19 -14.41 -6.08
C LEU A 481 14.48 -13.58 -6.07
N ASP A 482 14.78 -12.89 -4.95
CA ASP A 482 16.02 -12.13 -4.75
C ASP A 482 17.25 -13.05 -4.84
N MET A 483 17.22 -14.15 -4.08
CA MET A 483 18.37 -15.04 -3.95
C MET A 483 18.61 -15.88 -5.21
N VAL A 484 17.55 -16.45 -5.79
CA VAL A 484 17.65 -17.45 -6.86
C VAL A 484 17.73 -16.82 -8.24
N ILE A 485 17.09 -15.67 -8.45
CA ILE A 485 16.97 -15.07 -9.78
C ILE A 485 17.70 -13.73 -9.86
N GLU A 486 17.46 -12.81 -8.91
CA GLU A 486 17.99 -11.45 -8.99
C GLU A 486 19.53 -11.43 -8.97
N LEU A 487 20.14 -12.10 -7.99
CA LEU A 487 21.60 -12.07 -7.79
C LEU A 487 22.37 -12.67 -9.00
N PRO A 488 22.03 -13.86 -9.52
CA PRO A 488 22.70 -14.39 -10.71
C PRO A 488 22.49 -13.52 -11.94
N LEU A 489 21.26 -13.05 -12.16
CA LEU A 489 20.92 -12.20 -13.31
C LEU A 489 21.76 -10.92 -13.31
N LYS A 490 21.85 -10.22 -12.18
CA LYS A 490 22.61 -8.96 -12.06
C LYS A 490 24.10 -9.17 -12.28
N THR A 491 24.65 -10.28 -11.81
CA THR A 491 26.06 -10.64 -12.04
C THR A 491 26.34 -10.79 -13.54
N ILE A 492 25.47 -11.52 -14.26
CA ILE A 492 25.61 -11.73 -15.71
C ILE A 492 25.49 -10.40 -16.47
N LEU A 493 24.52 -9.57 -16.12
CA LEU A 493 24.30 -8.27 -16.77
C LEU A 493 25.49 -7.33 -16.56
N HIS A 494 26.05 -7.29 -15.35
CA HIS A 494 27.24 -6.51 -15.05
C HIS A 494 28.44 -6.95 -15.91
N LEU A 495 28.66 -8.26 -16.06
CA LEU A 495 29.73 -8.81 -16.91
C LEU A 495 29.53 -8.46 -18.39
N ILE A 496 28.31 -8.57 -18.91
CA ILE A 496 27.98 -8.19 -20.29
C ILE A 496 28.27 -6.69 -20.52
N ARG A 497 27.96 -5.84 -19.54
CA ARG A 497 28.23 -4.40 -19.62
C ARG A 497 29.72 -4.10 -19.58
N GLN A 498 30.47 -4.71 -18.68
CA GLN A 498 31.93 -4.56 -18.62
C GLN A 498 32.59 -5.00 -19.93
N TRP A 499 32.09 -6.08 -20.51
CA TRP A 499 32.52 -6.55 -21.83
C TRP A 499 32.20 -5.54 -22.94
N GLY A 500 31.00 -4.94 -22.92
CA GLY A 500 30.62 -3.87 -23.84
C GLY A 500 31.54 -2.64 -23.75
N MET A 501 31.81 -2.15 -22.54
CA MET A 501 32.73 -1.03 -22.32
C MET A 501 34.14 -1.35 -22.80
N PHE A 502 34.62 -2.57 -22.57
CA PHE A 502 35.92 -3.04 -23.05
C PHE A 502 35.99 -3.08 -24.59
N ILE A 503 34.92 -3.53 -25.26
CA ILE A 503 34.88 -3.51 -26.74
C ILE A 503 34.92 -2.07 -27.26
N THR A 504 34.16 -1.15 -26.66
CA THR A 504 34.16 0.25 -27.07
C THR A 504 35.53 0.89 -26.86
N SER A 505 36.17 0.69 -25.71
CA SER A 505 37.52 1.22 -25.47
C SER A 505 38.54 0.67 -26.46
N LYS A 506 38.42 -0.61 -26.85
CA LYS A 506 39.28 -1.22 -27.87
C LYS A 506 39.02 -0.70 -29.29
N LYS A 507 37.79 -0.26 -29.59
CA LYS A 507 37.47 0.40 -30.85
C LYS A 507 38.01 1.83 -30.92
N ASP A 508 38.00 2.55 -29.80
CA ASP A 508 38.53 3.93 -29.74
C ASP A 508 40.06 3.97 -29.77
N GLU A 509 40.73 2.87 -29.38
CA GLU A 509 42.19 2.68 -29.48
C GLU A 509 42.69 2.32 -30.88
N LEU A 510 41.81 1.82 -31.77
CA LEU A 510 42.10 1.42 -33.16
C LEU A 510 41.79 2.55 -34.13
#